data_AF-A0AAJ5ZIQ3-F1
#
_entry.id   AF-A0AAJ5ZIQ3-F1
#
_cell.length_a   1.000
_cell.length_b   1.000
_cell.length_c   1.000
_cell.angle_alpha   90.00
_cell.angle_beta   90.00
_cell.angle_gamma   90.00
#
_symmetry.space_group_name_H-M   'P 1'
#
loop_
_entity.id
_entity.type
_entity.pdbx_description
1 polymer ?
#
loop_
_entity_poly.entity_id
_entity_poly.type
_entity_poly.pdbx_seq_one_letter_code
_entity_poly.pdbx_strand_id
1 'polypeptide(L)'
;MTALKVLTLVDAEGHPSHELEDLVHAEGDDRRALLRRILERFYVPVFELDLARASKGQFHEAFRSFGTKEGVLTKCEAFFIRAAQAAGIELSKRILVGRHGASKSRTMSAPARQRVAPAAPVVAEKTVVSTPPESTAPAGSVKLELADRILAKYPDFDPAWDPAVQAKWLEGMTRLYEGLSVTPGDRDGAADEA
;
A
#
# COMPACT_ATOMS: atom_id res chain seq x y z
N MET A 1 -5.50 -18.42 -11.44
CA MET A 1 -4.70 -19.49 -12.09
C MET A 1 -3.20 -19.32 -11.90
N THR A 2 -2.60 -18.13 -12.07
CA THR A 2 -1.12 -17.98 -12.02
C THR A 2 -0.46 -18.45 -10.72
N ALA A 3 -1.00 -18.10 -9.55
CA ALA A 3 -0.43 -18.52 -8.27
C ALA A 3 -0.48 -20.05 -8.08
N LEU A 4 -1.56 -20.70 -8.50
CA LEU A 4 -1.70 -22.17 -8.42
C LEU A 4 -0.67 -22.86 -9.31
N LYS A 5 -0.44 -22.34 -10.52
CA LYS A 5 0.60 -22.86 -11.42
C LYS A 5 2.01 -22.66 -10.86
N VAL A 6 2.30 -21.48 -10.32
CA VAL A 6 3.60 -21.16 -9.73
C VAL A 6 3.90 -22.05 -8.53
N LEU A 7 2.91 -22.28 -7.67
CA LEU A 7 3.01 -23.21 -6.53
C LEU A 7 2.95 -24.68 -6.94
N THR A 8 2.95 -25.00 -8.25
CA THR A 8 2.87 -26.35 -8.80
C THR A 8 1.64 -27.14 -8.36
N LEU A 9 0.58 -26.44 -7.94
CA LEU A 9 -0.70 -27.02 -7.52
C LEU A 9 -1.59 -27.39 -8.72
N VAL A 10 -1.28 -26.82 -9.89
CA VAL A 10 -1.93 -27.08 -11.16
C VAL A 10 -0.84 -27.22 -12.23
N ASP A 11 -0.98 -28.18 -13.13
CA ASP A 11 -0.03 -28.41 -14.24
C ASP A 11 -0.13 -27.34 -15.35
N ALA A 12 0.64 -27.53 -16.44
CA ALA A 12 0.65 -26.58 -17.55
C ALA A 12 -0.70 -26.56 -18.28
N GLU A 13 -1.33 -27.73 -18.38
CA GLU A 13 -2.59 -28.04 -19.05
C GLU A 13 -3.83 -27.61 -18.24
N GLY A 14 -3.68 -27.34 -16.95
CA GLY A 14 -4.75 -26.90 -16.05
C GLY A 14 -5.33 -27.98 -15.13
N HIS A 15 -4.76 -29.18 -15.07
CA HIS A 15 -5.22 -30.23 -14.16
C HIS A 15 -4.72 -29.99 -12.72
N PRO A 16 -5.60 -30.19 -11.72
CA PRO A 16 -5.23 -30.07 -10.31
C PRO A 16 -4.29 -31.19 -9.88
N SER A 17 -3.36 -30.86 -9.00
CA SER A 17 -2.53 -31.84 -8.29
C SER A 17 -3.28 -32.46 -7.11
N HIS A 18 -2.85 -33.63 -6.66
CA HIS A 18 -3.36 -34.26 -5.44
C HIS A 18 -3.20 -33.35 -4.21
N GLU A 19 -2.11 -32.56 -4.12
CA GLU A 19 -1.91 -31.60 -3.03
C GLU A 19 -2.99 -30.51 -3.00
N LEU A 20 -3.48 -30.08 -4.18
CA LEU A 20 -4.57 -29.13 -4.28
C LEU A 20 -5.89 -29.75 -3.86
N GLU A 21 -6.14 -31.01 -4.25
CA GLU A 21 -7.33 -31.76 -3.84
C GLU A 21 -7.35 -31.92 -2.31
N ASP A 22 -6.24 -32.34 -1.70
CA ASP A 22 -6.09 -32.46 -0.25
C ASP A 22 -6.35 -31.11 0.44
N LEU A 23 -5.79 -30.02 -0.09
CA LEU A 23 -5.95 -28.68 0.47
C LEU A 23 -7.40 -28.18 0.41
N VAL A 24 -8.15 -28.57 -0.62
CA VAL A 24 -9.56 -28.19 -0.80
C VAL A 24 -10.47 -28.95 0.17
N HIS A 25 -10.16 -30.20 0.46
CA HIS A 25 -10.96 -31.03 1.38
C HIS A 25 -10.55 -30.86 2.85
N ALA A 26 -9.35 -30.35 3.12
CA ALA A 26 -8.89 -30.08 4.47
C ALA A 26 -9.59 -28.87 5.11
N GLU A 27 -9.86 -28.94 6.41
CA GLU A 27 -10.46 -27.87 7.20
C GLU A 27 -9.59 -27.47 8.40
N GLY A 28 -9.89 -26.32 9.00
CA GLY A 28 -9.28 -25.89 10.27
C GLY A 28 -7.74 -25.90 10.26
N ASP A 29 -7.16 -26.60 11.23
CA ASP A 29 -5.71 -26.68 11.42
C ASP A 29 -5.01 -27.57 10.40
N ASP A 30 -5.69 -28.61 9.88
CA ASP A 30 -5.13 -29.46 8.82
C ASP A 30 -4.90 -28.66 7.54
N ARG A 31 -5.87 -27.80 7.19
CA ARG A 31 -5.73 -26.89 6.05
C ARG A 31 -4.58 -25.92 6.23
N ARG A 32 -4.36 -25.43 7.46
CA ARG A 32 -3.23 -24.53 7.78
C ARG A 32 -1.90 -25.25 7.65
N ALA A 33 -1.80 -26.48 8.14
CA ALA A 33 -0.61 -27.31 8.07
C ALA A 33 -0.23 -27.63 6.61
N LEU A 34 -1.21 -28.00 5.78
CA LEU A 34 -0.99 -28.24 4.35
C LEU A 34 -0.54 -26.98 3.63
N LEU A 35 -1.20 -25.84 3.86
CA LEU A 35 -0.82 -24.57 3.25
C LEU A 35 0.60 -24.15 3.67
N ARG A 36 0.94 -24.33 4.95
CA ARG A 36 2.29 -24.08 5.46
C ARG A 36 3.33 -24.92 4.73
N ARG A 37 3.10 -26.22 4.57
CA ARG A 37 4.01 -27.13 3.86
C ARG A 37 4.23 -26.70 2.41
N ILE A 38 3.17 -26.29 1.72
CA ILE A 38 3.25 -25.79 0.34
C ILE A 38 4.12 -24.52 0.28
N LEU A 39 3.91 -23.59 1.22
CA LEU A 39 4.69 -22.35 1.29
C LEU A 39 6.16 -22.61 1.60
N GLU A 40 6.47 -23.47 2.57
CA GLU A 40 7.85 -23.82 2.95
C GLU A 40 8.61 -24.49 1.80
N ARG A 41 7.94 -25.34 1.02
CA ARG A 41 8.52 -26.00 -0.15
C ARG A 41 8.85 -25.02 -1.27
N PHE A 42 7.99 -24.05 -1.54
CA PHE A 42 8.19 -23.12 -2.66
C PHE A 42 9.06 -21.92 -2.30
N TYR A 43 8.87 -21.35 -1.10
CA TYR A 43 9.54 -20.13 -0.67
C TYR A 43 10.79 -20.39 0.17
N VAL A 44 11.59 -21.42 -0.16
CA VAL A 44 12.79 -21.80 0.60
C VAL A 44 13.69 -20.61 0.96
N PRO A 45 14.07 -19.71 0.02
CA PRO A 45 14.94 -18.57 0.34
C PRO A 45 14.33 -17.57 1.34
N VAL A 46 13.00 -17.53 1.45
CA VAL A 46 12.29 -16.66 2.38
C VAL A 46 12.27 -17.27 3.78
N PHE A 47 12.14 -18.61 3.88
CA PHE A 47 12.14 -19.33 5.14
C PHE A 47 13.54 -19.56 5.73
N GLU A 48 14.61 -19.33 4.96
CA GLU A 48 15.97 -19.23 5.50
C GLU A 48 16.15 -18.02 6.44
N LEU A 49 15.30 -17.00 6.29
CA LEU A 49 15.23 -15.86 7.20
C LEU A 49 14.34 -16.18 8.41
N ASP A 50 14.72 -15.66 9.59
CA ASP A 50 13.82 -15.63 10.74
C ASP A 50 12.69 -14.61 10.50
N LEU A 51 11.56 -15.09 9.95
CA LEU A 51 10.41 -14.26 9.59
C LEU A 51 9.78 -13.51 10.77
N ALA A 52 9.94 -14.01 12.01
CA ALA A 52 9.44 -13.32 13.21
C ALA A 52 10.30 -12.09 13.57
N ARG A 53 11.58 -12.09 13.17
CA ARG A 53 12.55 -11.00 13.44
C ARG A 53 13.12 -10.34 12.19
N ALA A 54 12.70 -10.73 11.00
CA ALA A 54 13.19 -10.14 9.76
C ALA A 54 12.69 -8.69 9.61
N SER A 55 13.54 -7.84 9.05
CA SER A 55 13.15 -6.49 8.61
C SER A 55 12.48 -6.51 7.24
N LYS A 56 11.80 -5.41 6.88
CA LYS A 56 11.19 -5.26 5.55
C LYS A 56 12.22 -5.37 4.42
N GLY A 57 13.42 -4.79 4.61
CA GLY A 57 14.50 -4.85 3.61
C GLY A 57 15.04 -6.26 3.39
N GLN A 58 15.27 -7.02 4.46
CA GLN A 58 15.70 -8.43 4.36
C GLN A 58 14.65 -9.30 3.67
N PHE A 59 13.38 -9.10 4.02
CA PHE A 59 12.28 -9.81 3.38
C PHE A 59 12.20 -9.49 1.88
N HIS A 60 12.27 -8.22 1.51
CA HIS A 60 12.27 -7.78 0.12
C HIS A 60 13.48 -8.34 -0.67
N GLU A 61 14.67 -8.36 -0.06
CA GLU A 61 15.86 -8.95 -0.66
C GLU A 61 15.70 -10.46 -0.93
N ALA A 62 15.12 -11.22 0.01
CA ALA A 62 14.84 -12.62 -0.22
C ALA A 62 13.89 -12.85 -1.42
N PHE A 63 12.95 -11.93 -1.65
CA PHE A 63 12.06 -11.99 -2.82
C PHE A 63 12.77 -11.67 -4.15
N ARG A 64 13.90 -10.95 -4.13
CA ARG A 64 14.69 -10.67 -5.35
C ARG A 64 15.33 -11.94 -5.92
N SER A 65 15.58 -12.95 -5.10
CA SER A 65 16.15 -14.24 -5.55
C SER A 65 15.27 -14.97 -6.57
N PHE A 66 13.96 -14.66 -6.60
CA PHE A 66 13.02 -15.21 -7.58
C PHE A 66 13.07 -14.50 -8.96
N GLY A 67 13.93 -13.49 -9.14
CA GLY A 67 14.21 -12.87 -10.44
C GLY A 67 13.06 -12.08 -11.07
N THR A 68 12.11 -11.57 -10.26
CA THR A 68 10.96 -10.82 -10.78
C THR A 68 11.19 -9.31 -10.81
N LYS A 69 10.46 -8.60 -11.70
CA LYS A 69 10.53 -7.13 -11.81
C LYS A 69 9.99 -6.45 -10.53
N GLU A 70 10.53 -5.27 -10.19
CA GLU A 70 10.21 -4.53 -8.94
C GLU A 70 8.70 -4.34 -8.69
N GLY A 71 7.92 -3.96 -9.71
CA GLY A 71 6.47 -3.80 -9.60
C GLY A 71 5.69 -5.10 -9.38
N VAL A 72 6.31 -6.26 -9.64
CA VAL A 72 5.74 -7.59 -9.42
C VAL A 72 6.16 -8.11 -8.03
N LEU A 73 7.38 -7.82 -7.57
CA LEU A 73 7.88 -8.19 -6.24
C LEU A 73 6.93 -7.76 -5.13
N THR A 74 6.48 -6.50 -5.15
CA THR A 74 5.54 -5.98 -4.14
C THR A 74 4.23 -6.77 -4.08
N LYS A 75 3.75 -7.27 -5.23
CA LYS A 75 2.53 -8.10 -5.30
C LYS A 75 2.78 -9.51 -4.78
N CYS A 76 3.93 -10.10 -5.12
CA CYS A 76 4.35 -11.41 -4.63
C CYS A 76 4.53 -11.41 -3.11
N GLU A 77 5.17 -10.38 -2.56
CA GLU A 77 5.30 -10.15 -1.12
C GLU A 77 3.94 -10.05 -0.43
N ALA A 78 3.04 -9.23 -0.97
CA ALA A 78 1.70 -9.08 -0.43
C ALA A 78 0.92 -10.41 -0.46
N PHE A 79 1.05 -11.19 -1.54
CA PHE A 79 0.48 -12.53 -1.64
C PHE A 79 1.04 -13.47 -0.58
N PHE A 80 2.37 -13.53 -0.44
CA PHE A 80 3.03 -14.38 0.55
C PHE A 80 2.60 -14.03 1.97
N ILE A 81 2.56 -12.74 2.34
CA ILE A 81 2.13 -12.31 3.67
C ILE A 81 0.70 -12.80 3.96
N ARG A 82 -0.22 -12.68 3.00
CA ARG A 82 -1.60 -13.17 3.17
C ARG A 82 -1.67 -14.69 3.28
N ALA A 83 -0.90 -15.41 2.47
CA ALA A 83 -0.83 -16.86 2.52
C ALA A 83 -0.23 -17.36 3.85
N ALA A 84 0.86 -16.74 4.31
CA ALA A 84 1.50 -17.01 5.59
C ALA A 84 0.55 -16.76 6.76
N GLN A 85 -0.20 -15.65 6.75
CA GLN A 85 -1.24 -15.39 7.75
C GLN A 85 -2.35 -16.46 7.73
N ALA A 86 -2.79 -16.88 6.55
CA ALA A 86 -3.78 -17.95 6.41
C ALA A 86 -3.27 -19.32 6.88
N ALA A 87 -1.97 -19.57 6.77
CA ALA A 87 -1.28 -20.76 7.26
C ALA A 87 -0.91 -20.69 8.75
N GLY A 88 -1.18 -19.58 9.44
CA GLY A 88 -0.82 -19.39 10.85
C GLY A 88 0.68 -19.18 11.09
N ILE A 89 1.43 -18.74 10.07
CA ILE A 89 2.86 -18.45 10.18
C ILE A 89 3.04 -17.07 10.79
N GLU A 90 3.88 -16.98 11.83
CA GLU A 90 4.18 -15.73 12.52
C GLU A 90 5.12 -14.85 11.68
N LEU A 91 4.74 -13.59 11.48
CA LEU A 91 5.50 -12.61 10.73
C LEU A 91 5.83 -11.41 11.60
N SER A 92 7.03 -10.84 11.43
CA SER A 92 7.44 -9.65 12.17
C SER A 92 6.52 -8.47 11.89
N LYS A 93 6.29 -7.64 12.91
CA LYS A 93 5.52 -6.39 12.76
C LYS A 93 6.11 -5.47 11.69
N ARG A 94 7.42 -5.52 11.46
CA ARG A 94 8.13 -4.70 10.46
C ARG A 94 7.78 -5.08 9.03
N ILE A 95 7.53 -6.37 8.76
CA ILE A 95 7.06 -6.83 7.44
C ILE A 95 5.61 -6.42 7.20
N LEU A 96 4.81 -6.32 8.27
CA LEU A 96 3.37 -6.02 8.18
C LEU A 96 3.03 -4.52 8.02
N VAL A 97 3.96 -3.61 8.33
CA VAL A 97 3.76 -2.16 8.34
C VAL A 97 3.99 -1.56 6.95
N GLY A 98 3.12 -0.63 6.54
CA GLY A 98 3.26 0.10 5.27
C GLY A 98 2.66 -0.58 4.04
N ARG A 99 1.65 -1.45 4.22
CA ARG A 99 0.94 -2.07 3.10
C ARG A 99 -0.21 -1.18 2.59
N HIS A 100 -0.13 -0.77 1.33
CA HIS A 100 -1.25 -0.20 0.60
C HIS A 100 -2.34 -1.27 0.49
N GLY A 101 -3.44 -1.12 1.26
CA GLY A 101 -4.52 -2.10 1.35
C GLY A 101 -4.77 -2.70 2.75
N ALA A 102 -4.01 -2.32 3.78
CA ALA A 102 -4.44 -2.54 5.18
C ALA A 102 -5.42 -1.45 5.66
N SER A 103 -6.39 -1.08 4.81
CA SER A 103 -7.55 -0.35 5.32
C SER A 103 -8.52 -1.35 5.93
N LYS A 104 -8.46 -1.39 7.27
CA LYS A 104 -9.56 -1.73 8.17
C LYS A 104 -10.15 -3.14 8.07
N SER A 105 -9.72 -3.99 9.01
CA SER A 105 -10.60 -5.00 9.60
C SER A 105 -11.93 -4.34 9.93
N ARG A 106 -13.00 -4.81 9.28
CA ARG A 106 -14.37 -4.30 9.38
C ARG A 106 -15.04 -4.84 10.66
N THR A 107 -14.38 -4.68 11.80
CA THR A 107 -14.87 -5.09 13.11
C THR A 107 -15.47 -3.89 13.82
N MET A 108 -16.71 -3.52 13.49
CA MET A 108 -17.52 -2.59 14.29
C MET A 108 -18.99 -3.00 14.19
N SER A 109 -19.43 -3.86 15.10
CA SER A 109 -20.81 -3.90 15.55
C SER A 109 -20.80 -3.53 17.03
N ALA A 110 -20.94 -2.24 17.34
CA ALA A 110 -21.50 -1.75 18.61
C ALA A 110 -21.86 -0.25 18.46
N PRO A 111 -23.00 0.20 19.02
CA PRO A 111 -23.70 1.38 18.55
C PRO A 111 -23.26 2.69 19.22
N ALA A 112 -23.67 3.76 18.56
CA ALA A 112 -23.39 5.15 18.89
C ALA A 112 -24.12 5.66 20.16
N ARG A 113 -23.53 6.76 20.66
CA ARG A 113 -24.17 7.96 21.28
C ARG A 113 -24.21 7.99 22.82
N GLN A 114 -23.44 8.89 23.41
CA GLN A 114 -23.91 10.23 23.78
C GLN A 114 -22.78 11.13 24.29
N ARG A 115 -22.80 12.39 23.81
CA ARG A 115 -22.03 13.53 24.30
C ARG A 115 -22.67 14.07 25.59
N VAL A 116 -21.85 14.50 26.55
CA VAL A 116 -22.06 15.74 27.32
C VAL A 116 -20.67 16.29 27.73
N ALA A 117 -20.43 17.57 27.46
CA ALA A 117 -19.41 18.41 28.11
C ALA A 117 -20.15 19.32 29.12
N PRO A 118 -19.52 19.88 30.18
CA PRO A 118 -18.73 21.10 29.96
C PRO A 118 -17.55 21.41 30.94
N ALA A 119 -16.71 22.34 30.48
CA ALA A 119 -16.00 23.44 31.17
C ALA A 119 -14.73 23.21 32.04
N ALA A 120 -13.73 24.02 31.71
CA ALA A 120 -12.35 24.23 32.21
C ALA A 120 -12.32 25.08 33.54
N PRO A 121 -11.21 25.73 34.03
CA PRO A 121 -9.80 25.81 33.57
C PRO A 121 -8.71 25.81 34.70
N VAL A 122 -7.41 25.71 34.33
CA VAL A 122 -6.23 26.41 34.93
C VAL A 122 -4.96 25.95 34.17
N VAL A 123 -4.43 26.72 33.21
CA VAL A 123 -3.31 27.70 33.31
C VAL A 123 -2.07 27.17 34.03
N ALA A 124 -1.02 26.84 33.27
CA ALA A 124 0.39 27.03 33.66
C ALA A 124 1.29 27.02 32.42
N GLU A 125 1.80 28.21 32.12
CA GLU A 125 2.76 28.59 31.10
C GLU A 125 4.18 28.13 31.46
N LYS A 126 4.95 27.59 30.51
CA LYS A 126 6.41 27.77 30.48
C LYS A 126 7.00 27.63 29.07
N THR A 127 7.39 28.77 28.54
CA THR A 127 8.23 29.07 27.38
C THR A 127 9.64 28.45 27.47
N VAL A 128 10.17 27.89 26.36
CA VAL A 128 11.56 27.99 25.79
C VAL A 128 11.48 27.36 24.37
N VAL A 129 11.39 28.08 23.25
CA VAL A 129 12.43 28.74 22.41
C VAL A 129 13.48 27.78 21.78
N SER A 130 13.69 27.96 20.45
CA SER A 130 14.77 27.46 19.57
C SER A 130 14.61 26.03 19.03
N THR A 131 14.66 25.72 17.72
CA THR A 131 15.30 26.34 16.54
C THR A 131 14.69 25.75 15.25
N PRO A 132 14.73 26.46 14.10
CA PRO A 132 14.32 25.93 12.81
C PRO A 132 15.40 25.03 12.19
N PRO A 133 15.07 23.87 11.60
CA PRO A 133 15.91 23.30 10.56
C PRO A 133 15.50 23.93 9.23
N GLU A 134 16.28 24.93 8.82
CA GLU A 134 16.50 25.19 7.41
C GLU A 134 17.16 23.93 6.81
N SER A 135 16.42 23.21 5.96
CA SER A 135 16.96 22.20 5.05
C SER A 135 16.00 22.05 3.88
N THR A 136 16.36 22.74 2.79
CA THR A 136 16.13 22.33 1.40
C THR A 136 14.82 21.62 1.13
N ALA A 137 13.73 22.39 1.07
CA ALA A 137 12.53 21.95 0.39
C ALA A 137 12.88 21.66 -1.08
N PRO A 138 12.69 20.43 -1.60
CA PRO A 138 12.74 20.22 -3.04
C PRO A 138 11.62 21.08 -3.65
N ALA A 139 11.84 21.68 -4.82
CA ALA A 139 10.86 22.50 -5.52
C ALA A 139 9.48 21.80 -5.75
N GLY A 140 9.38 20.49 -5.48
CA GLY A 140 8.11 19.75 -5.42
C GLY A 140 7.24 20.07 -4.20
N SER A 141 7.80 20.47 -3.05
CA SER A 141 7.04 20.74 -1.81
C SER A 141 6.15 21.98 -1.92
N VAL A 142 6.63 23.06 -2.54
CA VAL A 142 5.84 24.28 -2.74
C VAL A 142 4.72 24.07 -3.76
N LYS A 143 4.96 23.23 -4.78
CA LYS A 143 3.94 22.83 -5.77
C LYS A 143 2.85 21.96 -5.13
N LEU A 144 3.21 21.05 -4.22
CA LEU A 144 2.25 20.24 -3.47
C LEU A 144 1.39 21.11 -2.53
N GLU A 145 2.00 22.04 -1.80
CA GLU A 145 1.26 22.97 -0.93
C GLU A 145 0.30 23.87 -1.72
N LEU A 146 0.70 24.32 -2.92
CA LEU A 146 -0.18 25.06 -3.81
C LEU A 146 -1.31 24.17 -4.35
N ALA A 147 -1.02 22.93 -4.72
CA ALA A 147 -2.02 21.96 -5.17
C ALA A 147 -3.05 21.66 -4.08
N ASP A 148 -2.62 21.44 -2.83
CA ASP A 148 -3.50 21.19 -1.69
C ASP A 148 -4.40 22.39 -1.39
N ARG A 149 -3.87 23.62 -1.51
CA ARG A 149 -4.65 24.85 -1.31
C ARG A 149 -5.67 25.08 -2.43
N ILE A 150 -5.37 24.65 -3.65
CA ILE A 150 -6.32 24.68 -4.78
C ILE A 150 -7.36 23.56 -4.62
N LEU A 151 -6.96 22.34 -4.27
CA LEU A 151 -7.85 21.21 -4.02
C LEU A 151 -8.87 21.51 -2.92
N ALA A 152 -8.47 22.25 -1.87
CA ALA A 152 -9.39 22.72 -0.83
C ALA A 152 -10.50 23.68 -1.32
N LYS A 153 -10.37 24.21 -2.55
CA LYS A 153 -11.39 25.04 -3.20
C LYS A 153 -12.27 24.28 -4.18
N TYR A 154 -11.90 23.05 -4.55
CA TYR A 154 -12.71 22.19 -5.40
C TYR A 154 -13.67 21.37 -4.53
N PRO A 155 -14.95 21.20 -4.96
CA PRO A 155 -15.83 20.25 -4.31
C PRO A 155 -15.31 18.83 -4.53
N ASP A 156 -15.47 17.98 -3.51
CA ASP A 156 -15.20 16.55 -3.61
C ASP A 156 -16.01 15.93 -4.75
N PHE A 157 -15.43 14.97 -5.47
CA PHE A 157 -16.10 14.29 -6.57
C PHE A 157 -17.37 13.58 -6.09
N ASP A 158 -18.50 13.96 -6.67
CA ASP A 158 -19.79 13.30 -6.40
C ASP A 158 -20.26 12.52 -7.63
N PRO A 159 -20.40 11.19 -7.53
CA PRO A 159 -20.89 10.35 -8.63
C PRO A 159 -22.35 10.60 -9.00
N ALA A 160 -23.11 11.34 -8.18
CA ALA A 160 -24.48 11.73 -8.47
C ALA A 160 -24.58 13.00 -9.35
N TRP A 161 -23.47 13.66 -9.69
CA TRP A 161 -23.49 14.81 -10.60
C TRP A 161 -23.92 14.42 -12.02
N ASP A 162 -24.47 15.39 -12.73
CA ASP A 162 -24.75 15.25 -14.15
C ASP A 162 -23.47 14.85 -14.93
N PRO A 163 -23.54 13.91 -15.89
CA PRO A 163 -22.38 13.44 -16.63
C PRO A 163 -21.58 14.56 -17.32
N ALA A 164 -22.24 15.65 -17.74
CA ALA A 164 -21.55 16.80 -18.34
C ALA A 164 -20.73 17.60 -17.30
N VAL A 165 -21.18 17.63 -16.05
CA VAL A 165 -20.46 18.27 -14.93
C VAL A 165 -19.29 17.39 -14.49
N GLN A 166 -19.47 16.07 -14.45
CA GLN A 166 -18.38 15.13 -14.16
C GLN A 166 -17.25 15.25 -15.17
N ALA A 167 -17.57 15.33 -16.46
CA ALA A 167 -16.60 15.50 -17.54
C ALA A 167 -15.80 16.81 -17.39
N LYS A 168 -16.48 17.94 -17.15
CA LYS A 168 -15.82 19.24 -16.94
C LYS A 168 -14.96 19.27 -15.68
N TRP A 169 -15.38 18.59 -14.63
CA TRP A 169 -14.61 18.46 -13.39
C TRP A 169 -13.34 17.65 -13.62
N LEU A 170 -13.43 16.50 -14.30
CA LEU A 170 -12.27 15.66 -14.66
C LEU A 170 -11.30 16.39 -15.59
N GLU A 171 -11.82 17.15 -16.57
CA GLU A 171 -11.03 17.99 -17.47
C GLU A 171 -10.27 19.08 -16.68
N GLY A 172 -10.93 19.76 -15.75
CA GLY A 172 -10.31 20.75 -14.87
C GLY A 172 -9.20 20.15 -13.99
N MET A 173 -9.43 18.95 -13.44
CA MET A 173 -8.44 18.25 -12.63
C MET A 173 -7.23 17.81 -13.47
N THR A 174 -7.48 17.29 -14.67
CA THR A 174 -6.42 16.89 -15.62
C THR A 174 -5.55 18.07 -16.01
N ARG A 175 -6.17 19.22 -16.32
CA ARG A 175 -5.45 20.47 -16.65
C ARG A 175 -4.63 21.01 -15.48
N LEU A 176 -5.10 20.82 -14.24
CA LEU A 176 -4.35 21.19 -13.04
C LEU A 176 -3.11 20.30 -12.85
N TYR A 177 -3.22 18.99 -13.09
CA TYR A 177 -2.07 18.08 -13.08
C TYR A 177 -1.06 18.42 -14.18
N GLU A 178 -1.52 18.72 -15.40
CA GLU A 178 -0.66 19.17 -16.49
C GLU A 178 0.09 20.45 -16.10
N GLY A 179 -0.60 21.45 -15.55
CA GLY A 179 0.01 22.71 -15.10
C GLY A 179 1.02 22.55 -13.96
N LEU A 180 0.85 21.56 -13.08
CA LEU A 180 1.82 21.24 -12.02
C LEU A 180 3.03 20.46 -12.55
N SER A 181 2.82 19.62 -13.57
CA SER A 181 3.85 18.79 -14.22
C SER A 181 4.78 19.57 -15.14
N VAL A 182 4.31 20.68 -15.73
CA VAL A 182 5.17 21.58 -16.52
C VAL A 182 6.09 22.36 -15.56
N THR A 183 7.40 22.17 -15.70
CA THR A 183 8.43 22.99 -15.07
C THR A 183 8.64 24.27 -15.90
N PRO A 184 8.87 25.44 -15.28
CA PRO A 184 9.16 26.67 -16.01
C PRO A 184 10.56 26.68 -16.66
N GLY A 185 11.24 25.54 -16.76
CA GLY A 185 12.55 25.43 -17.41
C GLY A 185 12.47 25.19 -18.93
N ASP A 186 11.29 24.93 -19.48
CA ASP A 186 11.11 24.57 -20.89
C ASP A 186 10.48 25.69 -21.74
N ARG A 187 10.42 26.92 -21.20
CA ARG A 187 9.91 28.11 -21.91
C ARG A 187 10.94 29.20 -22.20
N ASP A 188 12.17 29.08 -21.73
CA ASP A 188 13.26 30.05 -22.01
C ASP A 188 14.29 29.53 -23.03
N GLY A 189 13.91 28.56 -23.87
CA GLY A 189 14.78 28.00 -24.92
C GLY A 189 14.42 28.41 -26.36
N ALA A 190 13.46 29.31 -26.56
CA ALA A 190 13.00 29.70 -27.90
C ALA A 190 12.91 31.22 -28.07
N ALA A 191 14.03 31.91 -27.82
CA ALA A 191 14.30 33.20 -28.41
C ALA A 191 15.82 33.34 -28.60
N ASP A 192 16.19 33.81 -29.78
CA ASP A 192 17.55 34.17 -30.22
C ASP A 192 18.42 33.03 -30.82
N GLU A 193 18.26 32.79 -32.12
CA GLU A 193 19.44 32.79 -33.01
C GLU A 193 19.05 33.44 -34.34
N ALA A 194 19.90 34.37 -34.77
CA ALA A 194 19.75 35.30 -35.87
C ALA A 194 20.00 34.68 -37.26
#